data_AF-A0A2R2MTE4-F1
#
_entry.id   AF-A0A2R2MTE4-F1
#
_cell.length_a   1.000
_cell.length_b   1.000
_cell.length_c   1.000
_cell.angle_alpha   90.00
_cell.angle_beta   90.00
_cell.angle_gamma   90.00
#
_symmetry.space_group_name_H-M   'P 1'
#
loop_
_entity.id
_entity.type
_entity.pdbx_description
1 polymer ?
#
loop_
_entity_poly.entity_id
_entity_poly.type
_entity_poly.pdbx_seq_one_letter_code
_entity_poly.pdbx_strand_id
1 'polypeptide(L)'
;MGKHGFFYKYIGSFSVVGEDQASRAEYVRKQLEKIRTVGRSKPVVIMISLSGIKVCSSDKQTVYMAHALKRISYATCDPECRQFSFLAREPRGQISTQYCHPASVSFEEEMESESFLMLMGKIT
;
A
#
# COMPACT_ATOMS: atom_id res chain seq x y z
N MET A 1 -8.82 13.56 14.09
CA MET A 1 -8.92 12.18 13.55
C MET A 1 -7.72 11.38 14.01
N GLY A 2 -7.95 10.23 14.66
CA GLY A 2 -6.90 9.40 15.26
C GLY A 2 -5.98 8.76 14.22
N LYS A 3 -4.74 8.45 14.62
CA LYS A 3 -3.81 7.66 13.81
C LYS A 3 -4.30 6.21 13.82
N HIS A 4 -4.99 5.78 12.77
CA HIS A 4 -5.37 4.37 12.62
C HIS A 4 -4.19 3.61 12.03
N GLY A 5 -3.74 2.59 12.75
CA GLY A 5 -2.64 1.72 12.36
C GLY A 5 -3.17 0.32 12.21
N PHE A 6 -3.08 -0.20 10.99
CA PHE A 6 -3.63 -1.48 10.58
C PHE A 6 -2.52 -2.50 10.43
N PHE A 7 -2.74 -3.73 10.88
CA PHE A 7 -1.76 -4.79 10.76
C PHE A 7 -1.86 -5.47 9.38
N TYR A 8 -0.71 -5.71 8.78
CA TYR A 8 -0.58 -6.30 7.45
C TYR A 8 0.65 -7.19 7.36
N LYS A 9 0.71 -8.00 6.31
CA LYS A 9 1.90 -8.69 5.84
C LYS A 9 2.42 -8.00 4.59
N TYR A 10 3.55 -7.31 4.70
CA TYR A 10 4.20 -6.64 3.57
C TYR A 10 4.85 -7.66 2.64
N ILE A 11 4.53 -7.62 1.35
CA ILE A 11 4.91 -8.66 0.39
C ILE A 11 6.14 -8.25 -0.45
N GLY A 12 6.37 -6.94 -0.59
CA GLY A 12 7.49 -6.38 -1.37
C GLY A 12 7.10 -5.11 -2.10
N SER A 13 8.01 -4.59 -2.91
CA SER A 13 7.76 -3.46 -3.82
C SER A 13 8.15 -3.81 -5.25
N PHE A 14 7.47 -3.19 -6.22
CA PHE A 14 7.87 -3.25 -7.61
C PHE A 14 7.72 -1.89 -8.29
N SER A 15 8.60 -1.60 -9.24
CA SER A 15 8.55 -0.38 -10.05
C SER A 15 7.36 -0.44 -11.01
N VAL A 16 6.62 0.65 -11.15
CA VAL A 16 5.47 0.74 -12.05
C VAL A 16 5.89 1.28 -13.40
N VAL A 17 5.75 0.44 -14.42
CA VAL A 17 6.10 0.74 -15.82
C VAL A 17 4.82 0.99 -16.63
N GLY A 18 4.87 1.94 -17.56
CA GLY A 18 3.78 2.27 -18.49
C GLY A 18 3.83 3.74 -18.89
N GLU A 19 3.46 4.01 -20.13
CA GLU A 19 3.53 5.35 -20.75
C GLU A 19 2.35 6.24 -20.36
N ASP A 20 1.19 5.64 -20.14
CA ASP A 20 -0.06 6.32 -19.81
C ASP A 20 -0.73 5.72 -18.56
N GLN A 21 -1.82 6.32 -18.10
CA GLN A 21 -2.52 5.87 -16.90
C GLN A 21 -3.12 4.46 -17.05
N ALA A 22 -3.64 4.12 -18.24
CA ALA A 22 -4.33 2.86 -18.48
C ALA A 22 -3.35 1.67 -18.48
N SER A 23 -2.24 1.80 -19.23
CA SER A 23 -1.15 0.83 -19.26
C SER A 23 -0.52 0.61 -17.89
N ARG A 24 -0.37 1.69 -17.09
CA ARG A 24 0.13 1.59 -15.70
C ARG A 24 -0.85 0.87 -14.78
N ALA A 25 -2.14 1.17 -14.85
CA ALA A 25 -3.15 0.49 -14.05
C ALA A 25 -3.19 -1.01 -14.36
N GLU A 26 -3.17 -1.37 -15.65
CA GLU A 26 -3.15 -2.75 -16.10
C GLU A 26 -1.85 -3.48 -15.71
N TYR A 27 -0.70 -2.79 -15.78
CA TYR A 27 0.57 -3.32 -15.30
C TYR A 27 0.51 -3.63 -13.80
N VAL A 28 0.02 -2.70 -12.99
CA VAL A 28 -0.13 -2.87 -11.54
C VAL A 28 -1.03 -4.08 -11.24
N ARG A 29 -2.20 -4.18 -11.87
CA ARG A 29 -3.13 -5.30 -11.69
C ARG A 29 -2.44 -6.65 -11.93
N LYS A 30 -1.75 -6.80 -13.06
CA LYS A 30 -1.01 -8.03 -13.40
C LYS A 30 0.10 -8.36 -12.40
N GLN A 31 0.81 -7.36 -11.88
CA GLN A 31 1.86 -7.60 -10.88
C GLN A 31 1.27 -7.97 -9.52
N LEU A 32 0.15 -7.35 -9.12
CA LEU A 32 -0.56 -7.68 -7.89
C LEU A 32 -1.07 -9.13 -7.91
N GLU A 33 -1.58 -9.62 -9.04
CA GLU A 33 -1.96 -11.03 -9.22
C GLU A 33 -0.77 -11.97 -9.04
N LYS A 34 0.38 -11.67 -9.66
CA LYS A 34 1.60 -12.48 -9.54
C LYS A 34 2.10 -12.53 -8.11
N ILE A 35 2.16 -11.38 -7.43
CA ILE A 35 2.78 -11.27 -6.11
C ILE A 35 1.96 -11.99 -5.02
N ARG A 36 0.68 -12.30 -5.26
CA ARG A 36 -0.16 -13.12 -4.35
C ARG A 36 0.41 -14.52 -4.13
N THR A 37 1.13 -15.05 -5.10
CA THR A 37 1.72 -16.40 -5.02
C THR A 37 3.08 -16.41 -4.33
N VAL A 38 3.63 -15.25 -3.97
CA VAL A 38 4.93 -15.13 -3.31
C VAL A 38 4.78 -15.45 -1.82
N GLY A 39 5.40 -16.55 -1.37
CA GLY A 39 5.31 -17.00 0.03
C GLY A 39 6.10 -16.19 1.06
N ARG A 40 6.88 -15.18 0.64
CA ARG A 40 7.65 -14.32 1.55
C ARG A 40 6.85 -13.07 1.88
N SER A 41 6.71 -12.80 3.18
CA SER A 41 6.13 -11.56 3.68
C SER A 41 6.72 -11.16 5.03
N LYS A 42 6.53 -9.90 5.42
CA LYS A 42 6.98 -9.35 6.70
C LYS A 42 5.80 -8.72 7.44
N PRO A 43 5.53 -9.10 8.71
CA PRO A 43 4.52 -8.42 9.52
C PRO A 43 4.86 -6.94 9.70
N VAL A 44 3.88 -6.06 9.47
CA VAL A 44 4.01 -4.61 9.57
C VAL A 44 2.73 -3.97 10.12
N VAL A 45 2.88 -2.74 10.60
CA VAL A 45 1.75 -1.83 10.82
C VAL A 45 1.76 -0.76 9.74
N ILE A 46 0.67 -0.61 9.01
CA ILE A 46 0.47 0.49 8.07
C ILE A 46 -0.36 1.57 8.76
N MET A 47 0.24 2.73 8.97
CA MET A 47 -0.43 3.90 9.54
C MET A 47 -0.81 4.87 8.43
N ILE A 48 -2.09 5.26 8.40
CA ILE A 48 -2.63 6.21 7.41
C ILE A 48 -3.09 7.47 8.10
N SER A 49 -2.80 8.62 7.50
CA SER A 49 -3.19 9.94 7.98
C SER A 49 -3.22 10.94 6.82
N LEU A 50 -3.70 12.17 7.09
CA LEU A 50 -3.59 13.28 6.14
C LEU A 50 -2.13 13.67 5.82
N SER A 51 -1.17 13.28 6.66
CA SER A 51 0.25 13.45 6.34
C SER A 51 0.77 12.42 5.34
N GLY A 52 0.02 11.33 5.10
CA GLY A 52 0.38 10.22 4.22
C GLY A 52 0.42 8.87 4.93
N ILE A 53 1.21 7.95 4.37
CA ILE A 53 1.31 6.55 4.81
C ILE A 53 2.68 6.28 5.43
N LYS A 54 2.70 5.54 6.54
CA LYS A 54 3.92 4.96 7.13
C LYS A 54 3.77 3.46 7.24
N VAL A 55 4.83 2.72 6.92
CA VAL A 55 4.93 1.29 7.19
C VAL A 55 5.95 1.07 8.29
N CYS A 56 5.54 0.42 9.36
CA CYS A 56 6.29 0.24 10.59
C CYS A 56 6.47 -1.23 10.94
N SER A 57 7.40 -1.54 11.83
CA SER A 57 7.42 -2.81 12.57
C SER A 57 6.13 -3.01 13.38
N SER A 58 5.82 -4.27 13.73
CA SER A 58 4.62 -4.61 14.49
C SER A 58 4.54 -3.91 15.86
N ASP A 59 5.69 -3.64 16.49
CA ASP A 59 5.82 -2.89 17.74
C ASP A 59 5.82 -1.35 17.55
N LYS A 60 5.71 -0.87 16.31
CA LYS A 60 5.71 0.54 15.91
C LYS A 60 7.00 1.30 16.25
N GLN A 61 8.07 0.62 16.67
CA GLN A 61 9.35 1.25 17.05
C GLN A 61 10.20 1.63 15.83
N THR A 62 10.10 0.85 14.74
CA THR A 62 10.87 1.07 13.52
C THR A 62 9.94 1.53 12.39
N VAL A 63 10.29 2.62 11.72
CA VAL A 63 9.65 3.05 10.47
C VAL A 63 10.46 2.50 9.29
N TYR A 64 9.86 1.60 8.51
CA TYR A 64 10.49 1.05 7.31
C TYR A 64 10.34 1.98 6.10
N MET A 65 9.18 2.60 5.94
CA MET A 65 8.96 3.62 4.90
C MET A 65 7.93 4.66 5.35
N ALA A 66 8.05 5.86 4.79
CA ALA A 66 7.11 6.95 5.01
C ALA A 66 6.94 7.76 3.73
N HIS A 67 5.71 7.80 3.22
CA HIS A 67 5.36 8.56 2.03
C HIS A 67 4.37 9.65 2.39
N ALA A 68 4.73 10.89 2.05
CA ALA A 68 3.82 12.03 2.18
C ALA A 68 2.61 11.85 1.26
N LEU A 69 1.42 12.31 1.68
CA LEU A 69 0.18 12.10 0.93
C LEU A 69 0.28 12.54 -0.54
N LYS A 70 0.88 13.71 -0.82
CA LYS A 70 1.11 14.23 -2.18
C LYS A 70 1.94 13.34 -3.11
N ARG A 71 2.60 12.31 -2.56
CA ARG A 71 3.39 11.33 -3.33
C ARG A 71 2.58 10.10 -3.68
N ILE A 72 1.44 9.89 -3.04
CA ILE A 72 0.55 8.75 -3.27
C ILE A 72 -0.40 9.12 -4.41
N SER A 73 -0.31 8.40 -5.52
CA SER A 73 -1.10 8.66 -6.73
C SER A 73 -2.32 7.75 -6.86
N TYR A 74 -2.28 6.59 -6.20
CA TYR A 74 -3.31 5.57 -6.26
C TYR A 74 -3.19 4.66 -5.04
N ALA A 75 -4.31 4.17 -4.54
CA ALA A 75 -4.34 3.06 -3.61
C ALA A 75 -5.57 2.21 -3.88
N THR A 76 -5.46 0.91 -3.62
CA THR A 76 -6.53 -0.05 -3.84
C THR A 76 -6.54 -1.10 -2.74
N CYS A 77 -7.72 -1.63 -2.47
CA CYS A 77 -7.90 -2.78 -1.60
C CYS A 77 -8.80 -3.77 -2.34
N ASP A 78 -8.30 -4.97 -2.56
CA ASP A 78 -9.06 -6.11 -3.08
C ASP A 78 -9.47 -6.97 -1.88
N PRO A 79 -10.73 -6.90 -1.42
CA PRO A 79 -11.19 -7.63 -0.24
C PRO A 79 -11.23 -9.14 -0.49
N GLU A 80 -11.60 -9.59 -1.68
CA GLU A 80 -11.63 -11.02 -2.04
C GLU A 80 -10.23 -11.64 -1.94
N CYS A 81 -9.22 -10.88 -2.34
CA CYS A 81 -7.83 -11.31 -2.27
C CYS A 81 -7.10 -10.81 -1.02
N ARG A 82 -7.80 -10.10 -0.13
CA ARG A 82 -7.28 -9.47 1.09
C ARG A 82 -5.98 -8.70 0.87
N GLN A 83 -5.93 -7.94 -0.21
CA GLN A 83 -4.71 -7.30 -0.67
C GLN A 83 -4.92 -5.79 -0.73
N PHE A 84 -4.20 -5.07 0.13
CA PHE A 84 -4.04 -3.63 0.03
C PHE A 84 -2.79 -3.28 -0.78
N SER A 85 -2.84 -2.21 -1.56
CA SER A 85 -1.64 -1.63 -2.16
C SER A 85 -1.78 -0.13 -2.37
N PHE A 86 -0.65 0.57 -2.37
CA PHE A 86 -0.57 1.97 -2.75
C PHE A 86 0.61 2.21 -3.68
N LEU A 87 0.45 3.21 -4.56
CA LEU A 87 1.49 3.70 -5.45
C LEU A 87 2.07 4.98 -4.88
N ALA A 88 3.39 5.03 -4.75
CA ALA A 88 4.08 6.21 -4.29
C ALA A 88 5.26 6.58 -5.20
N ARG A 89 5.49 7.89 -5.35
CA ARG A 89 6.73 8.43 -5.95
C ARG A 89 7.87 8.40 -4.95
N GLU A 90 9.02 7.87 -5.36
CA GLU A 90 10.21 7.78 -4.53
C GLU A 90 10.73 9.18 -4.15
N PRO A 91 11.10 9.43 -2.87
CA PRO A 91 11.90 10.58 -2.50
C PRO A 91 13.21 10.64 -3.33
N ARG A 92 13.45 11.79 -3.99
CA ARG A 92 14.68 12.04 -4.77
C ARG A 92 14.84 11.21 -6.07
N GLY A 93 13.85 10.40 -6.45
CA GLY A 93 13.82 9.72 -7.75
C GLY A 93 13.38 10.64 -8.90
N GLN A 94 13.44 10.14 -10.15
CA GLN A 94 12.83 10.84 -11.29
C GLN A 94 11.34 11.03 -11.03
N ILE A 95 10.79 12.17 -11.47
CA ILE A 95 9.40 12.58 -11.16
C ILE A 95 8.37 11.53 -11.60
N SER A 96 8.68 10.78 -12.65
CA SER A 96 7.85 9.71 -13.22
C SER A 96 7.99 8.36 -12.52
N THR A 97 9.06 8.12 -11.75
CA THR A 97 9.28 6.84 -11.09
C THR A 97 8.31 6.64 -9.94
N GLN A 98 7.52 5.56 -10.01
CA GLN A 98 6.58 5.16 -8.98
C GLN A 98 6.80 3.70 -8.62
N TYR A 99 6.58 3.37 -7.35
CA TYR A 99 6.58 2.01 -6.86
C TYR A 99 5.19 1.66 -6.34
N CYS A 100 4.80 0.41 -6.54
CA CYS A 100 3.64 -0.17 -5.88
C CYS A 100 4.09 -0.95 -4.64
N HIS A 101 3.36 -0.78 -3.55
CA HIS A 101 3.64 -1.35 -2.23
C HIS A 101 2.48 -2.25 -1.78
N PRO A 102 2.43 -3.51 -2.22
CA PRO A 102 1.43 -4.48 -1.79
C PRO A 102 1.64 -5.00 -0.37
N ALA A 103 0.55 -5.14 0.36
CA ALA A 103 0.46 -5.78 1.65
C ALA A 103 -0.84 -6.61 1.76
N SER A 104 -0.80 -7.77 2.39
CA SER A 104 -1.99 -8.61 2.61
C SER A 104 -2.51 -8.52 4.05
N VAL A 105 -3.83 -8.58 4.21
CA VAL A 105 -4.50 -8.64 5.52
C VAL A 105 -4.46 -10.09 6.02
N SER A 106 -4.27 -10.28 7.32
CA SER A 106 -4.40 -11.61 7.93
C SER A 106 -5.87 -11.96 8.17
N PHE A 107 -6.22 -13.25 8.28
CA PHE A 107 -7.61 -13.73 8.46
C PHE A 107 -8.30 -13.17 9.71
N GLU A 108 -7.55 -12.71 10.71
CA GLU A 108 -8.08 -12.25 12.00
C GLU A 108 -8.47 -10.76 11.99
N GLU A 109 -8.20 -10.03 10.90
CA GLU A 109 -8.26 -8.55 10.84
C GLU A 109 -9.23 -8.00 9.77
N GLU A 110 -10.11 -8.86 9.22
CA GLU A 110 -11.04 -8.53 8.12
C GLU A 110 -11.95 -7.32 8.41
N MET A 111 -12.40 -7.12 9.66
CA MET A 111 -13.29 -6.02 10.05
C MET A 111 -12.64 -4.63 9.91
N GLU A 112 -11.30 -4.54 9.97
CA GLU A 112 -10.59 -3.26 9.84
C GLU A 112 -10.43 -2.82 8.37
N SER A 113 -10.55 -3.73 7.41
CA SER A 113 -10.39 -3.45 5.97
C SER A 113 -11.54 -2.59 5.38
N GLU A 114 -12.75 -2.69 5.93
CA GLU A 114 -13.88 -1.83 5.55
C GLU A 114 -13.69 -0.39 6.07
N SER A 115 -13.20 -0.25 7.30
CA SER A 115 -12.81 1.06 7.86
C SER A 115 -11.66 1.70 7.08
N PHE A 116 -10.79 0.87 6.51
CA PHE A 116 -9.68 1.26 5.65
C PHE A 116 -10.15 1.86 4.31
N LEU A 117 -11.10 1.21 3.63
CA LEU A 117 -11.73 1.75 2.41
C LEU A 117 -12.41 3.09 2.67
N MET A 118 -13.11 3.20 3.81
CA MET A 118 -13.75 4.45 4.24
C MET A 118 -12.74 5.57 4.53
N LEU A 119 -11.52 5.24 4.96
CA LEU A 119 -10.45 6.20 5.21
C LEU A 119 -9.78 6.67 3.91
N MET A 120 -9.52 5.76 2.97
CA MET A 120 -8.95 6.11 1.67
C MET A 120 -9.88 7.00 0.85
N GLY A 121 -11.19 6.72 0.82
CA GLY A 121 -12.19 7.55 0.14
C GLY A 121 -12.41 8.94 0.75
N LYS A 122 -11.87 9.22 1.95
CA LYS A 122 -11.86 10.56 2.57
C LYS A 122 -10.58 11.34 2.28
N ILE A 123 -9.56 10.70 1.73
CA ILE A 123 -8.20 11.24 1.57
C ILE A 123 -7.86 11.53 0.10
N THR A 124 -8.53 10.86 -0.85
CA THR A 124 -8.49 11.13 -2.30
C THR A 124 -9.69 11.94 -2.74
#